data_AF-A0A922Y389-F1
#
_entry.id   AF-A0A922Y389-F1
#
_cell.length_a   1.000
_cell.length_b   1.000
_cell.length_c   1.000
_cell.angle_alpha   90.00
_cell.angle_beta   90.00
_cell.angle_gamma   90.00
#
_symmetry.space_group_name_H-M   'P 1'
#
loop_
_entity.id
_entity.type
_entity.pdbx_description
1 polymer ?
#
loop_
_entity_poly.entity_id
_entity_poly.type
_entity_poly.pdbx_seq_one_letter_code
_entity_poly.pdbx_strand_id
1 'polypeptide(L)' 'MRMTRELVDIAKPLGIAIHDHIIVGRDGHASFKGLGLI' A
#
# COMPACT_ATOMS: atom_id res chain seq x y z
N MET A 1 -4.14 9.23 -1.05
CA MET A 1 -2.74 8.95 -0.68
C MET A 1 -1.84 9.04 -1.91
N ARG A 2 -1.00 10.07 -2.02
CA ARG A 2 -0.16 10.32 -3.20
C ARG A 2 0.97 9.29 -3.35
N MET A 3 1.78 9.09 -2.31
CA MET A 3 2.93 8.18 -2.30
C MET A 3 2.56 6.73 -2.68
N THR A 4 1.48 6.19 -2.13
CA THR A 4 1.07 4.80 -2.42
C THR A 4 0.64 4.62 -3.87
N ARG A 5 -0.02 5.62 -4.47
CA ARG A 5 -0.40 5.59 -5.89
C ARG A 5 0.83 5.63 -6.78
N GLU A 6 1.79 6.51 -6.47
CA GLU A 6 3.06 6.63 -7.21
C GLU A 6 3.84 5.31 -7.19
N LEU A 7 3.92 4.63 -6.04
CA LEU A 7 4.57 3.31 -5.94
C LEU A 7 3.85 2.23 -6.76
N VAL A 8 2.52 2.21 -6.74
CA VAL A 8 1.72 1.27 -7.56
C VAL A 8 1.99 1.49 -9.05
N ASP A 9 2.06 2.75 -9.49
CA ASP A 9 2.29 3.07 -10.90
C ASP A 9 3.72 2.74 -11.35
N ILE A 10 4.72 2.87 -10.47
CA ILE A 10 6.10 2.41 -10.72
C ILE A 10 6.19 0.88 -10.80
N ALA A 11 5.43 0.15 -9.96
CA ALA A 11 5.48 -1.31 -9.89
C ALA A 11 4.76 -2.02 -11.05
N LYS A 12 3.70 -1.41 -11.59
CA LYS A 12 2.92 -1.92 -12.74
C LYS A 12 3.75 -2.38 -13.94
N PRO A 13 4.64 -1.55 -14.55
CA PRO A 13 5.42 -1.97 -15.71
C PRO A 13 6.44 -3.08 -15.40
N LEU A 14 6.78 -3.27 -14.12
CA LEU A 14 7.66 -4.35 -13.66
C LEU A 14 6.90 -5.66 -13.42
N GLY A 15 5.56 -5.67 -13.57
CA GLY A 15 4.72 -6.82 -13.26
C GLY A 15 4.64 -7.11 -11.75
N ILE A 16 4.99 -6.13 -10.90
CA ILE A 16 5.01 -6.29 -9.44
C ILE A 16 3.70 -5.76 -8.87
N ALA A 17 2.98 -6.61 -8.12
CA ALA A 17 1.76 -6.22 -7.44
C ALA A 17 2.06 -5.69 -6.02
N ILE A 18 1.53 -4.50 -5.70
CA ILE A 18 1.49 -4.01 -4.33
C ILE A 18 0.15 -4.42 -3.73
N HIS A 19 0.18 -5.40 -2.83
CA HIS A 19 -1.05 -5.98 -2.27
C HIS A 19 -1.65 -5.17 -1.14
N ASP A 20 -0.83 -4.50 -0.34
CA ASP A 20 -1.28 -3.71 0.80
C ASP A 20 -0.20 -2.71 1.22
N HIS A 21 -0.63 -1.64 1.86
CA HIS A 21 0.23 -0.73 2.61
C HIS A 21 -0.14 -0.86 4.08
N ILE A 22 0.73 -1.53 4.83
CA ILE A 22 0.56 -1.76 6.26
C ILE A 22 1.42 -0.76 7.03
N ILE A 23 0.78 0.03 7.89
CA ILE A 23 1.47 0.89 8.86
C ILE A 23 1.51 0.15 10.19
N VAL A 24 2.69 -0.12 10.72
CA VAL A 24 2.89 -0.84 11.98
C VAL A 24 3.25 0.15 13.10
N GLY A 25 2.57 0.04 14.24
CA GLY A 25 2.83 0.77 15.47
C GLY A 25 3.10 -0.18 16.64
N ARG A 26 3.28 0.38 17.85
CA ARG A 26 3.61 -0.39 19.05
C ARG A 26 2.57 -1.47 19.39
N ASP A 27 1.29 -1.13 19.26
CA ASP A 27 0.18 -1.98 19.71
C ASP A 27 -0.64 -2.58 18.56
N GLY A 28 -0.12 -2.55 17.32
CA GLY A 28 -0.83 -3.13 16.19
C GLY A 28 -0.43 -2.55 14.85
N HIS A 29 -1.31 -2.71 13.86
CA HIS A 29 -1.10 -2.21 12.50
C HIS A 29 -2.41 -1.73 11.87
N ALA A 30 -2.29 -0.82 10.91
CA ALA A 30 -3.39 -0.40 10.04
C ALA A 30 -3.10 -0.87 8.62
N SER A 31 -4.07 -1.55 8.01
CA SER A 31 -4.01 -2.02 6.62
C SER A 31 -4.76 -1.04 5.72
N PHE A 32 -4.11 -0.53 4.68
CA PHE A 32 -4.77 0.37 3.73
C PHE A 32 -5.77 -0.37 2.87
N LYS A 33 -5.50 -1.64 2.54
CA LYS A 33 -6.47 -2.51 1.88
C LYS A 33 -7.70 -2.74 2.76
N GLY A 34 -7.50 -3.05 4.04
CA GLY A 34 -8.59 -3.23 5.01
C GLY A 34 -9.43 -1.97 5.23
N LEU A 35 -8.82 -0.80 5.02
CA LEU A 35 -9.49 0.50 5.08
C LEU A 35 -10.06 0.96 3.72
N GLY A 36 -9.91 0.20 2.63
CA GLY A 36 -10.39 0.55 1.29
C GLY A 36 -9.65 1.72 0.63
N LEU A 37 -8.40 1.96 1.01
CA LEU A 37 -7.59 3.11 0.57
C LEU A 37 -6.64 2.81 -0.61
N ILE A 38 -6.52 1.54 -1.00
CA ILE A 38 -5.72 1.06 -2.13
C ILE A 38 -6.57 0.21 -3.06
#